data_AF-A0A9W9K9M3-F1
#
_entry.id   AF-A0A9W9K9M3-F1
#
_cell.length_a   1.000
_cell.length_b   1.000
_cell.length_c   1.000
_cell.angle_alpha   90.00
_cell.angle_beta   90.00
_cell.angle_gamma   90.00
#
_symmetry.space_group_name_H-M   'P 1'
#
loop_
_entity.id
_entity.type
_entity.pdbx_description
1 polymer ?
#
loop_
_entity_poly.entity_id
_entity_poly.type
_entity_poly.pdbx_seq_one_letter_code
_entity_poly.pdbx_strand_id
1 'polypeptide(L)'
;MDMLEDLGFRSLERAAQRVSDILWAARISSTFIGGYAASLLTGNNNTKKVEIVVSRPDYLVAMSQLQSGPEFHVEEEEVWYHDGSKLIPIELMQSTRCLTMDLRFPPTGAQVYRLTDLRSEPPLPSAIRLY
;
A
#
# COMPACT_ATOMS: atom_id res chain seq x y z
N MET A 1 11.54 -21.21 20.17
CA MET A 1 10.94 -21.73 18.93
C MET A 1 9.97 -20.66 18.48
N ASP A 2 10.45 -19.75 17.64
CA ASP A 2 9.74 -18.53 17.24
C ASP A 2 8.55 -18.87 16.35
N MET A 3 7.34 -18.85 16.92
CA MET A 3 6.08 -18.88 16.19
C MET A 3 5.83 -17.52 15.54
N LEU A 4 6.72 -17.11 14.63
CA LEU A 4 6.36 -16.15 13.60
C LEU A 4 5.65 -16.95 12.52
N GLU A 5 4.38 -17.30 12.77
CA GLU A 5 3.50 -17.82 11.73
C GLU A 5 3.63 -16.92 10.50
N ASP A 6 3.86 -17.54 9.34
CA ASP A 6 3.73 -16.84 8.06
C ASP A 6 2.40 -16.06 8.09
N LEU A 7 2.50 -14.74 8.00
CA LEU A 7 1.36 -13.93 7.61
C LEU A 7 1.02 -14.39 6.21
N GLY A 8 -0.04 -15.20 6.08
CA GLY A 8 -0.48 -15.70 4.79
C GLY A 8 -0.68 -14.52 3.86
N PHE A 9 -0.22 -14.64 2.61
CA PHE A 9 -0.29 -13.57 1.61
C PHE A 9 -1.69 -12.94 1.50
N ARG A 10 -2.74 -13.73 1.72
CA ARG A 10 -4.14 -13.28 1.77
C ARG A 10 -4.42 -12.21 2.84
N SER A 11 -3.81 -12.33 4.01
CA SER A 11 -3.99 -11.37 5.11
C SER A 11 -3.31 -10.04 4.76
N LEU A 12 -2.10 -10.09 4.17
CA LEU A 12 -1.41 -8.90 3.66
C LEU A 12 -2.20 -8.23 2.53
N GLU A 13 -2.75 -9.02 1.61
CA GLU A 13 -3.61 -8.57 0.51
C GLU A 13 -4.88 -7.87 1.04
N ARG A 14 -5.53 -8.42 2.06
CA ARG A 14 -6.67 -7.76 2.73
C ARG A 14 -6.30 -6.44 3.37
N ALA A 15 -5.21 -6.40 4.14
CA ALA A 15 -4.72 -5.16 4.73
C ALA A 15 -4.47 -4.10 3.65
N ALA A 16 -3.74 -4.46 2.60
CA ALA A 16 -3.45 -3.57 1.49
C ALA A 16 -4.72 -3.09 0.78
N GLN A 17 -5.66 -3.98 0.48
CA GLN A 17 -6.93 -3.61 -0.15
C GLN A 17 -7.72 -2.61 0.71
N ARG A 18 -7.82 -2.85 2.02
CA ARG A 18 -8.57 -1.95 2.92
C ARG A 18 -7.91 -0.59 3.09
N VAL A 19 -6.58 -0.54 3.17
CA VAL A 19 -5.84 0.73 3.14
C VAL A 19 -6.09 1.46 1.82
N SER A 20 -6.00 0.78 0.68
CA SER A 20 -6.27 1.38 -0.63
C SER A 20 -7.69 1.93 -0.74
N ASP A 21 -8.70 1.20 -0.25
CA ASP A 21 -10.09 1.65 -0.29
C ASP A 21 -10.30 2.96 0.50
N ILE A 22 -9.71 3.04 1.71
CA ILE A 22 -9.81 4.22 2.57
C ILE A 22 -9.10 5.42 1.94
N LEU A 23 -7.86 5.25 1.48
CA LEU A 23 -7.10 6.33 0.87
C LEU A 23 -7.75 6.79 -0.44
N TRP A 24 -8.30 5.86 -1.23
CA TRP A 24 -9.06 6.18 -2.44
C TRP A 24 -10.31 7.00 -2.14
N ALA A 25 -11.11 6.59 -1.14
CA ALA A 25 -12.30 7.32 -0.73
C ALA A 25 -11.97 8.75 -0.26
N ALA A 26 -10.83 8.92 0.42
CA ALA A 26 -10.30 10.21 0.84
C ALA A 26 -9.63 11.02 -0.28
N ARG A 27 -9.55 10.49 -1.51
CA ARG A 27 -8.83 11.06 -2.66
C ARG A 27 -7.34 11.30 -2.39
N ILE A 28 -6.75 10.48 -1.55
CA ILE A 28 -5.33 10.53 -1.19
C ILE A 28 -4.57 9.63 -2.16
N SER A 29 -3.61 10.22 -2.86
CA SER A 29 -2.72 9.45 -3.71
C SER A 29 -1.70 8.68 -2.87
N SER A 30 -1.53 7.40 -3.21
CA SER A 30 -0.67 6.49 -2.46
C SER A 30 0.01 5.47 -3.38
N THR A 31 1.09 4.87 -2.91
CA THR A 31 1.84 3.85 -3.66
C THR A 31 2.44 2.82 -2.70
N PHE A 32 2.22 1.54 -2.97
CA PHE A 32 2.86 0.46 -2.23
C PHE A 32 4.34 0.37 -2.58
N ILE A 33 5.16 0.11 -1.58
CA ILE A 33 6.62 -0.02 -1.71
C ILE A 33 7.13 -1.26 -0.96
N GLY A 34 8.46 -1.41 -0.97
CA GLY A 34 9.16 -2.38 -0.12
C GLY A 34 8.78 -3.85 -0.38
N GLY A 35 8.74 -4.63 0.69
CA GLY A 35 8.58 -6.09 0.61
C GLY A 35 7.22 -6.50 0.04
N TYR A 36 6.17 -5.74 0.34
CA TYR A 36 4.83 -6.01 -0.20
C TYR A 36 4.78 -5.77 -1.71
N ALA A 37 5.28 -4.63 -2.18
CA ALA A 37 5.35 -4.35 -3.62
C ALA A 37 6.21 -5.37 -4.38
N ALA A 38 7.35 -5.79 -3.81
CA ALA A 38 8.18 -6.84 -4.39
C ALA A 38 7.45 -8.20 -4.46
N SER A 39 6.64 -8.52 -3.44
CA SER A 39 5.86 -9.76 -3.39
C SER A 39 4.77 -9.78 -4.48
N LEU A 40 4.13 -8.63 -4.75
CA LEU A 40 3.17 -8.49 -5.86
C LEU A 40 3.80 -8.74 -7.23
N LEU A 41 5.05 -8.34 -7.41
CA LEU A 41 5.77 -8.47 -8.69
C LEU A 41 6.33 -9.87 -8.93
N THR A 42 6.76 -10.54 -7.86
CA THR A 42 7.50 -11.81 -7.97
C THR A 42 6.64 -13.03 -7.65
N GLY A 43 5.46 -12.84 -7.04
CA GLY A 43 4.64 -13.93 -6.52
C GLY A 43 5.21 -14.61 -5.27
N ASN A 44 6.38 -14.17 -4.79
CA ASN A 44 7.04 -14.71 -3.60
C ASN A 44 6.76 -13.81 -2.40
N ASN A 45 6.04 -14.33 -1.41
CA ASN A 45 5.75 -13.60 -0.19
C ASN A 45 6.89 -13.73 0.82
N ASN A 46 7.70 -12.68 0.94
CA ASN A 46 8.77 -12.60 1.96
C ASN A 46 8.59 -11.40 2.91
N THR A 47 7.40 -10.79 2.93
CA THR A 47 7.11 -9.64 3.80
C THR A 47 6.17 -10.02 4.94
N LYS A 48 6.23 -9.22 6.02
CA LYS A 48 5.34 -9.32 7.18
C LYS A 48 4.55 -8.03 7.43
N LYS A 49 4.66 -7.06 6.53
CA LYS A 49 4.02 -5.75 6.65
C LYS A 49 3.62 -5.23 5.27
N VAL A 50 2.71 -4.27 5.27
CA VAL A 50 2.34 -3.47 4.10
C VAL A 50 3.03 -2.12 4.22
N GLU A 51 3.83 -1.74 3.23
CA GLU A 51 4.53 -0.46 3.21
C GLU A 51 3.91 0.43 2.14
N ILE A 52 3.51 1.64 2.51
CA ILE A 52 2.80 2.56 1.62
C ILE A 52 3.35 3.97 1.77
N VAL A 53 3.56 4.64 0.65
CA VAL A 53 3.94 6.05 0.58
C VAL A 53 2.71 6.87 0.26
N VAL A 54 2.50 7.96 1.00
CA VAL A 54 1.48 8.98 0.73
C VAL A 54 2.12 10.35 0.58
N SER A 55 1.42 11.27 -0.07
CA SER A 55 1.88 12.64 -0.24
C SER A 55 1.95 13.33 1.12
N ARG A 56 3.04 14.05 1.39
CA ARG A 56 3.25 14.81 2.63
C ARG A 56 2.06 15.67 3.07
N PRO A 57 1.39 16.47 2.19
CA PRO A 57 0.21 17.23 2.61
C PRO A 57 -0.96 16.34 3.08
N ASP A 58 -1.03 15.11 2.60
CA ASP A 58 -2.13 14.18 2.86
C ASP A 58 -1.83 13.20 4.00
N TYR A 59 -0.60 13.19 4.54
CA TYR A 59 -0.17 12.21 5.55
C TYR A 59 -1.05 12.22 6.81
N LEU A 60 -1.30 13.40 7.37
CA LEU A 60 -2.15 13.53 8.56
C LEU A 60 -3.60 13.17 8.27
N VAL A 61 -4.08 13.48 7.05
CA VAL A 61 -5.42 13.09 6.61
C VAL A 61 -5.49 11.57 6.48
N ALA A 62 -4.49 10.92 5.87
CA ALA A 62 -4.40 9.48 5.74
C ALA A 62 -4.44 8.78 7.11
N MET A 63 -3.63 9.24 8.07
CA MET A 63 -3.63 8.72 9.44
C MET A 63 -5.02 8.85 10.10
N SER A 64 -5.65 10.02 9.98
CA SER A 64 -6.99 10.26 10.52
C SER A 64 -8.07 9.37 9.88
N GLN A 65 -7.98 9.14 8.56
CA GLN A 65 -8.93 8.28 7.85
C GLN A 65 -8.75 6.81 8.26
N LEU A 66 -7.52 6.33 8.38
CA LEU A 66 -7.23 4.97 8.86
C LEU A 66 -7.71 4.78 10.30
N GLN A 67 -7.46 5.75 11.19
CA GLN A 67 -7.91 5.70 12.59
C GLN A 67 -9.44 5.64 12.73
N SER A 68 -10.19 6.13 11.75
CA SER A 68 -11.66 6.05 11.74
C SER A 68 -12.20 4.66 11.40
N GLY A 69 -11.37 3.79 10.84
CA GLY A 69 -11.74 2.43 10.46
C GLY A 69 -11.68 1.48 11.67
N PRO A 70 -12.76 0.72 11.98
CA PRO A 70 -12.82 -0.14 13.16
C PRO A 70 -11.84 -1.33 13.12
N GLU A 71 -11.36 -1.69 11.93
CA GLU A 71 -10.32 -2.70 11.72
C GLU A 71 -8.88 -2.20 11.90
N PHE A 72 -8.67 -0.89 12.08
CA PHE A 72 -7.34 -0.31 12.22
C PHE A 72 -7.07 0.07 13.67
N HIS A 73 -5.86 -0.24 14.11
CA HIS A 73 -5.27 0.31 15.33
C HIS A 73 -4.24 1.34 14.93
N VAL A 74 -4.32 2.54 15.49
CA VAL A 74 -3.39 3.65 15.20
C VAL A 74 -2.90 4.21 16.53
N GLU A 75 -1.60 4.08 16.78
CA GLU A 75 -0.94 4.68 17.95
C GLU A 75 0.28 5.46 17.47
N GLU A 76 0.32 6.76 17.82
CA GLU A 76 1.39 7.68 17.41
C GLU A 76 1.61 7.71 15.88
N GLU A 77 2.60 6.95 15.40
CA GLU A 77 2.98 6.81 13.99
C GLU A 77 2.89 5.37 13.48
N GLU A 78 2.40 4.45 14.32
CA GLU A 78 2.25 3.05 13.99
C GLU A 78 0.80 2.72 13.63
N VAL A 79 0.63 2.00 12.53
CA VAL A 79 -0.68 1.55 12.04
C VAL A 79 -0.67 0.04 11.95
N TRP A 80 -1.72 -0.60 12.45
CA TRP A 80 -1.95 -2.03 12.28
C TRP A 80 -3.35 -2.30 11.76
N TYR A 81 -3.47 -3.30 10.89
CA TYR A 81 -4.74 -3.82 10.44
C TYR A 81 -5.06 -5.15 11.13
N HIS A 82 -6.28 -5.30 11.61
CA HIS A 82 -6.77 -6.52 12.24
C HIS A 82 -7.57 -7.37 11.25
N ASP A 83 -6.98 -8.48 10.78
CA ASP A 83 -7.63 -9.45 9.87
C ASP A 83 -8.47 -10.50 10.62
N GLY A 84 -9.06 -10.12 11.75
CA GLY A 84 -9.87 -10.98 12.62
C GLY A 84 -9.08 -11.82 13.62
N SER A 85 -7.92 -12.38 13.25
CA SER A 85 -7.04 -13.12 14.18
C SER A 85 -5.58 -12.69 14.16
N LYS A 86 -5.19 -11.85 13.19
CA LYS A 86 -3.82 -11.40 12.98
C LYS A 86 -3.75 -9.89 12.94
N LEU A 87 -2.72 -9.34 13.57
CA LEU A 87 -2.33 -7.94 13.44
C LEU A 87 -1.27 -7.82 12.35
N ILE A 88 -1.53 -6.93 11.40
CA ILE A 88 -0.69 -6.73 10.22
C ILE A 88 -0.15 -5.31 10.29
N PRO A 89 1.16 -5.13 10.49
CA PRO A 89 1.77 -3.81 10.49
C PRO A 89 1.62 -3.16 9.12
N ILE A 90 1.24 -1.88 9.16
CA ILE A 90 1.17 -1.00 8.00
C ILE A 90 2.12 0.16 8.27
N GLU A 91 3.12 0.32 7.43
CA GLU A 91 4.05 1.43 7.50
C GLU A 91 3.61 2.52 6.52
N LEU A 92 3.08 3.61 7.04
CA LEU A 92 2.78 4.82 6.28
C LEU A 92 4.01 5.72 6.25
N MET A 93 4.56 5.94 5.07
CA MET A 93 5.66 6.89 4.85
C MET A 93 5.15 8.15 4.16
N GLN A 94 5.64 9.30 4.57
CA GLN A 94 5.38 10.57 3.90
C GLN A 94 6.46 10.88 2.85
N SER A 95 6.03 11.30 1.67
CA SER A 95 6.95 11.82 0.64
C SER A 95 6.51 13.18 0.13
N THR A 96 7.46 14.07 -0.11
CA THR A 96 7.21 15.32 -0.86
C THR A 96 6.91 15.05 -2.33
N ARG A 97 7.26 13.85 -2.83
CA ARG A 97 6.99 13.34 -4.17
C ARG A 97 6.39 11.94 -4.05
N CYS A 98 5.07 11.81 -4.07
CA CYS A 98 4.49 10.52 -4.43
C CYS A 98 4.74 10.33 -5.92
N LEU A 99 5.43 9.25 -6.27
CA LEU A 99 5.62 8.83 -7.64
C LEU A 99 4.77 7.57 -7.78
N THR A 100 3.72 7.65 -8.59
CA THR A 100 3.06 6.44 -9.06
C THR A 100 3.99 5.76 -10.05
N MET A 101 4.32 4.50 -9.78
CA MET A 101 5.01 3.64 -10.74
C MET A 101 3.95 2.98 -11.63
N ASP A 102 3.88 3.41 -12.88
CA ASP A 102 2.99 2.83 -13.88
C ASP A 102 3.64 1.54 -14.41
N LEU A 103 3.30 0.39 -13.80
CA LEU A 103 3.84 -0.92 -14.16
C LEU A 103 3.19 -1.39 -15.46
N ARG A 104 3.90 -1.25 -16.58
CA ARG A 104 3.52 -1.87 -17.86
C ARG A 104 4.41 -3.09 -18.08
N PHE A 105 3.79 -4.25 -18.24
CA PHE A 105 4.47 -5.49 -18.61
C PHE A 105 4.46 -5.59 -20.15
N PRO A 106 5.53 -5.20 -20.87
CA PRO A 106 5.62 -5.52 -22.28
C PRO A 106 5.83 -7.04 -22.44
N PRO A 107 5.34 -7.63 -23.55
CA PRO A 107 5.44 -9.07 -23.82
C PRO A 107 6.88 -9.59 -24.00
N THR A 108 7.89 -8.72 -23.90
CA THR A 108 9.31 -9.00 -24.17
C THR A 108 10.14 -9.27 -22.91
N GLY A 109 9.54 -9.28 -21.71
CA GLY A 109 10.25 -9.55 -20.45
C GLY A 109 11.17 -8.43 -19.96
N ALA A 110 11.26 -7.31 -20.68
CA ALA A 110 11.97 -6.12 -20.23
C ALA A 110 11.04 -5.26 -19.36
N GLN A 111 11.40 -5.05 -18.10
CA GLN A 111 10.65 -4.20 -17.18
C GLN A 111 10.97 -2.73 -17.49
N VAL A 112 9.96 -1.97 -17.92
CA VAL A 112 10.10 -0.52 -18.19
C VAL A 112 9.44 0.25 -17.05
N TYR A 113 10.25 1.00 -16.31
CA TYR A 113 9.81 1.81 -15.18
C TYR A 113 9.54 3.24 -15.65
N ARG A 114 8.29 3.72 -15.51
CA ARG A 114 7.98 5.14 -15.71
C ARG A 114 7.58 5.76 -14.37
N LEU A 115 8.41 6.68 -13.89
CA LEU A 115 8.10 7.54 -12.75
C LEU A 115 7.24 8.69 -13.28
N THR A 116 5.99 8.77 -12.84
CA THR A 116 5.10 9.89 -13.18
C THR A 116 4.90 10.76 -11.94
N ASP A 117 5.14 12.07 -12.08
CA ASP A 117 4.82 13.05 -11.04
C ASP A 117 3.30 13.27 -11.02
N LEU A 118 2.66 12.99 -9.88
CA LEU A 118 1.21 13.07 -9.69
C LEU A 118 0.66 14.51 -9.75
N ARG A 119 1.51 15.53 -9.74
CA ARG A 119 1.07 16.93 -9.74
C ARG A 119 0.65 17.46 -11.12
N SER A 120 0.93 16.72 -12.20
CA SER A 120 0.79 17.25 -13.56
C SER A 120 -0.31 16.65 -14.43
N GLU A 121 -1.09 15.67 -13.96
CA GLU A 121 -2.15 15.07 -14.79
C GLU A 121 -3.48 14.89 -14.03
N PRO A 122 -4.63 14.98 -14.73
CA PRO A 122 -5.92 14.58 -14.16
C PRO A 122 -5.84 13.12 -13.69
N PRO A 123 -6.61 12.73 -12.66
CA PRO A 123 -6.54 11.39 -12.07
C PRO A 123 -6.64 10.34 -13.17
N LEU A 124 -5.59 9.52 -13.32
CA LEU A 124 -5.59 8.43 -14.28
C LEU A 124 -6.80 7.54 -13.99
N PRO A 125 -7.73 7.36 -14.94
CA PRO A 125 -8.69 6.28 -14.83
C PRO A 125 -7.87 4.98 -14.92
N SER A 126 -8.13 4.05 -13.99
CA SER A 126 -7.48 2.74 -13.85
C SER A 126 -6.05 2.72 -13.30
N ALA A 127 -5.94 2.81 -11.97
CA ALA A 127 -5.00 1.95 -11.27
C ALA A 127 -5.40 0.48 -11.51
N ILE A 128 -4.41 -0.35 -11.80
CA ILE A 128 -4.45 -1.78 -12.14
C ILE A 128 -5.71 -2.50 -11.60
N ARG A 129 -6.61 -2.92 -12.50
CA ARG A 129 -7.57 -4.00 -12.19
C ARG A 129 -6.82 -5.31 -12.38
N LEU A 130 -6.54 -6.00 -11.29
CA LEU A 130 -6.15 -7.41 -11.33
C LEU A 130 -7.39 -8.20 -11.77
N TYR A 131 -7.31 -8.83 -12.94
CA TYR A 131 -8.23 -9.89 -13.40
C TYR A 131 -7.54 -11.23 -13.23
#